data_AF-A0A958JP78-F1
#
_entry.id   AF-A0A958JP78-F1
#
_cell.length_a   1.000
_cell.length_b   1.000
_cell.length_c   1.000
_cell.angle_alpha   90.00
_cell.angle_beta   90.00
_cell.angle_gamma   90.00
#
_symmetry.space_group_name_H-M   'P 1'
#
loop_
_entity.id
_entity.type
_entity.pdbx_description
1 polymer ?
#
loop_
_entity_poly.entity_id
_entity_poly.type
_entity_poly.pdbx_seq_one_letter_code
_entity_poly.pdbx_strand_id
1 'polypeptide(L)'
;MIFSGVVRSYRCPTCEKNYSSVLPTSVIPMLTVVVIAGCLWSSLIEKIVGMRLVSILLGVGLAVASVAVIFVFLERFTDRWLTTRTCPRCNVKLESVGGGFVDGTTPTKQELLMYLLILGLPLLGWGSAYLLTV
;
A
#
# COMPACT_ATOMS: atom_id res chain seq x y z
N MET A 1 -19.03 3.05 -5.71
CA MET A 1 -17.69 2.63 -6.18
C MET A 1 -16.82 2.48 -4.94
N ILE A 2 -16.62 1.25 -4.44
CA ILE A 2 -15.94 0.99 -3.14
C ILE A 2 -14.47 0.59 -3.36
N PHE A 3 -14.16 0.00 -4.51
CA PHE A 3 -12.82 -0.32 -4.96
C PHE A 3 -12.58 0.37 -6.30
N SER A 4 -11.51 1.15 -6.39
CA SER A 4 -11.14 1.89 -7.59
C SER A 4 -9.65 1.69 -7.77
N GLY A 5 -9.26 0.90 -8.76
CA GLY A 5 -7.85 0.77 -9.13
C GLY A 5 -7.46 1.91 -10.06
N VAL A 6 -6.31 2.55 -9.82
CA VAL A 6 -5.73 3.49 -10.78
C VAL A 6 -5.06 2.67 -11.87
N VAL A 7 -5.60 2.69 -13.07
CA VAL A 7 -4.98 2.05 -14.23
C VAL A 7 -4.22 3.10 -15.02
N ARG A 8 -2.92 2.87 -15.19
CA ARG A 8 -2.08 3.62 -16.12
C ARG A 8 -1.86 2.77 -17.36
N SER A 9 -2.33 3.28 -18.49
CA SER A 9 -2.15 2.65 -19.78
C SER A 9 -0.95 3.27 -20.49
N TYR A 10 -0.06 2.41 -20.95
CA TYR A 10 1.14 2.74 -21.69
C TYR A 10 1.10 2.09 -23.07
N ARG A 11 1.65 2.76 -24.09
CA ARG A 11 1.83 2.21 -25.44
C ARG A 11 3.29 2.23 -25.81
N CYS A 12 3.75 1.16 -26.44
CA CYS A 12 5.08 1.14 -27.05
C CYS A 12 4.99 1.74 -28.46
N PRO A 13 5.76 2.80 -28.79
CA PRO A 13 5.67 3.44 -30.10
C PRO A 13 6.18 2.54 -31.23
N THR A 14 7.18 1.70 -30.98
CA THR A 14 7.80 0.83 -31.99
C THR A 14 7.00 -0.43 -32.27
N CYS A 15 6.38 -0.98 -31.22
CA CYS A 15 5.81 -2.33 -31.24
C CYS A 15 4.28 -2.30 -31.14
N GLU A 16 3.70 -1.08 -31.06
CA GLU A 16 2.29 -0.72 -30.98
C GLU A 16 1.44 -1.47 -29.93
N LYS A 17 2.08 -2.26 -29.07
CA LYS A 17 1.42 -2.97 -27.98
C LYS A 17 1.09 -2.04 -26.82
N ASN A 18 -0.11 -2.23 -26.29
CA ASN A 18 -0.58 -1.58 -25.09
C ASN A 18 -0.22 -2.43 -23.86
N TYR A 19 0.26 -1.76 -22.83
CA TYR A 19 0.58 -2.31 -21.52
C TYR A 19 -0.21 -1.52 -20.48
N SER A 20 -0.87 -2.20 -19.55
CA SER A 20 -1.61 -1.56 -18.47
C SER A 20 -0.99 -1.93 -17.13
N SER A 21 -0.63 -0.94 -16.34
CA SER A 21 -0.36 -1.11 -14.91
C SER A 21 -1.62 -0.79 -14.13
N VAL A 22 -2.10 -1.74 -13.33
CA VAL A 22 -3.18 -1.51 -12.38
C VAL A 22 -2.52 -1.30 -11.03
N LEU A 23 -2.47 -0.05 -10.55
CA LEU A 23 -2.14 0.24 -9.17
C LEU A 23 -3.40 0.06 -8.32
N PRO A 24 -3.44 -0.96 -7.46
CA PRO A 24 -4.63 -1.27 -6.69
C PRO A 24 -4.69 -0.29 -5.51
N THR A 25 -5.66 0.64 -5.53
CA THR A 25 -5.77 1.76 -4.58
C THR A 25 -7.21 1.99 -4.15
N SER A 26 -7.80 0.98 -3.51
CA SER A 26 -9.15 1.11 -2.96
C SER A 26 -9.17 1.99 -1.70
N VAL A 27 -9.66 3.23 -1.85
CA VAL A 27 -9.63 4.28 -0.81
C VAL A 27 -10.35 3.85 0.47
N ILE A 28 -11.57 3.29 0.36
CA ILE A 28 -12.40 2.93 1.51
C ILE A 28 -11.76 1.81 2.36
N PRO A 29 -11.44 0.62 1.81
CA PRO A 29 -10.81 -0.44 2.61
C PRO A 29 -9.44 -0.02 3.14
N MET A 30 -8.68 0.81 2.42
CA MET A 30 -7.41 1.35 2.91
C MET A 30 -7.60 2.27 4.12
N LEU A 31 -8.63 3.12 4.10
CA LEU A 31 -8.99 3.96 5.25
C LEU A 31 -9.38 3.11 6.46
N THR A 32 -10.18 2.06 6.25
CA THR A 32 -10.55 1.11 7.32
C THR A 32 -9.32 0.44 7.92
N VAL A 33 -8.38 0.00 7.08
CA VAL A 33 -7.13 -0.62 7.52
C VAL A 33 -6.25 0.36 8.31
N VAL A 34 -6.15 1.62 7.88
CA VAL A 34 -5.41 2.67 8.62
C VAL A 34 -6.04 2.92 9.99
N VAL A 35 -7.36 2.98 10.07
CA VAL A 35 -8.06 3.17 11.36
C VAL A 35 -7.79 2.00 12.30
N ILE A 36 -7.91 0.76 11.82
CA ILE A 36 -7.62 -0.44 12.62
C ILE A 36 -6.15 -0.45 13.07
N ALA A 37 -5.21 -0.21 12.15
CA ALA A 37 -3.79 -0.15 12.47
C ALA A 37 -3.48 0.97 13.48
N GLY A 38 -4.10 2.14 13.32
CA GLY A 38 -3.97 3.27 14.25
C GLY A 38 -4.46 2.94 15.65
N CYS A 39 -5.60 2.24 15.78
CA CYS A 39 -6.09 1.74 17.07
C CYS A 39 -5.10 0.76 17.72
N LEU A 40 -4.53 -0.17 16.95
CA LEU A 40 -3.55 -1.14 17.45
C LEU A 40 -2.25 -0.46 17.90
N TRP A 41 -1.73 0.47 17.11
CA TRP A 41 -0.55 1.27 17.47
C TRP A 41 -0.79 2.16 18.66
N SER A 42 -1.93 2.84 18.73
CA SER A 42 -2.29 3.68 19.88
C SER A 42 -2.33 2.85 21.17
N SER A 43 -2.93 1.66 21.13
CA SER A 43 -2.98 0.77 22.29
C SER A 43 -1.59 0.27 22.72
N LEU A 44 -0.72 -0.04 21.76
CA LEU A 44 0.68 -0.40 22.04
C LEU A 44 1.42 0.76 22.72
N ILE A 45 1.30 1.97 22.18
CA ILE A 45 2.02 3.15 22.67
C ILE A 45 1.46 3.63 24.02
N GLU A 46 0.16 3.49 24.25
CA GLU A 46 -0.46 3.78 25.56
C GLU A 46 0.16 2.97 26.68
N LYS A 47 0.50 1.69 26.45
CA LYS A 47 1.23 0.86 27.43
C LYS A 47 2.65 1.35 27.72
N ILE A 48 3.27 2.10 26.81
CA ILE A 48 4.66 2.58 26.95
C ILE A 48 4.70 3.99 27.54
N VAL A 49 3.88 4.90 27.01
CA VAL A 49 3.94 6.35 27.32
C VAL A 49 2.99 6.72 28.45
N GLY A 50 1.92 5.95 28.68
CA GLY A 50 0.91 6.21 29.72
C GLY A 50 -0.01 7.42 29.47
N MET A 51 0.28 8.26 28.47
CA MET A 51 -0.52 9.44 28.11
C MET A 51 -1.39 9.19 26.87
N ARG A 52 -2.71 9.07 27.07
CA ARG A 52 -3.67 8.67 26.04
C ARG A 52 -3.67 9.56 24.78
N LEU A 53 -3.60 10.88 24.93
CA LEU A 53 -3.61 11.82 23.78
C LEU A 53 -2.37 11.69 22.90
N VAL A 54 -1.20 11.54 23.53
CA VAL A 54 0.09 11.39 22.83
C VAL A 54 0.14 10.04 22.12
N SER A 55 -0.39 8.99 22.74
CA SER A 55 -0.47 7.66 22.14
C SER A 55 -1.36 7.62 20.90
N ILE A 56 -2.48 8.34 20.88
CA ILE A 56 -3.36 8.41 19.71
C ILE A 56 -2.66 9.13 18.55
N LEU A 57 -2.06 10.30 18.80
CA LEU A 57 -1.35 11.08 17.77
C LEU A 57 -0.19 10.29 17.17
N LEU A 58 0.63 9.65 18.02
CA LEU A 58 1.74 8.82 17.57
C LEU A 58 1.24 7.56 16.85
N GLY A 59 0.17 6.93 17.35
CA GLY A 59 -0.40 5.72 16.75
C GLY A 59 -0.96 5.95 15.36
N VAL A 60 -1.68 7.06 15.15
CA VAL A 60 -2.15 7.48 13.83
C VAL A 60 -0.97 7.84 12.92
N GLY A 61 0.02 8.59 13.43
CA GLY A 61 1.22 8.93 12.66
C GLY A 61 1.99 7.70 12.18
N LEU A 62 2.17 6.71 13.05
CA LEU A 62 2.81 5.44 12.74
C LEU A 62 1.99 4.59 11.75
N ALA A 63 0.66 4.61 11.85
CA ALA A 63 -0.21 3.93 10.89
C ALA A 63 -0.12 4.56 9.50
N VAL A 64 -0.10 5.90 9.40
CA VAL A 64 0.08 6.58 8.10
C VAL A 64 1.49 6.32 7.54
N ALA A 65 2.52 6.36 8.39
CA ALA A 65 3.89 6.09 7.98
C ALA A 65 4.07 4.64 7.50
N SER A 66 3.49 3.66 8.17
CA SER A 66 3.57 2.25 7.77
C SER A 66 2.91 2.00 6.42
N VAL A 67 1.76 2.64 6.17
CA VAL A 67 1.11 2.61 4.86
C VAL A 67 2.01 3.21 3.77
N ALA A 68 2.62 4.38 4.02
CA ALA A 68 3.51 5.01 3.06
C ALA A 68 4.73 4.12 2.73
N VAL A 69 5.33 3.51 3.75
CA VAL A 69 6.49 2.60 3.57
C VAL A 69 6.09 1.35 2.80
N ILE A 70 4.98 0.71 3.14
CA ILE A 70 4.49 -0.49 2.44
C ILE A 70 4.13 -0.16 0.99
N PHE A 71 3.53 1.00 0.74
CA PHE A 71 3.21 1.47 -0.60
C PHE A 71 4.48 1.62 -1.44
N VAL A 72 5.50 2.33 -0.94
CA VAL A 72 6.79 2.51 -1.63
C VAL A 72 7.51 1.16 -1.83
N PHE A 73 7.43 0.27 -0.83
CA PHE A 73 8.02 -1.06 -0.93
C PHE A 73 7.34 -1.89 -2.02
N LEU A 74 6.00 -1.92 -2.04
CA LEU A 74 5.23 -2.61 -3.05
C LEU A 74 5.46 -1.99 -4.43
N GLU A 75 5.52 -0.67 -4.55
CA GLU A 75 5.86 0.00 -5.81
C GLU A 75 7.24 -0.49 -6.29
N ARG A 76 8.28 -0.48 -5.46
CA ARG A 76 9.61 -1.00 -5.84
C ARG A 76 9.61 -2.49 -6.21
N PHE A 77 8.84 -3.32 -5.51
CA PHE A 77 8.84 -4.77 -5.71
C PHE A 77 7.99 -5.20 -6.91
N THR A 78 6.84 -4.54 -7.10
CA THR A 78 5.84 -4.85 -8.10
C THR A 78 6.14 -4.13 -9.41
N ASP A 79 6.55 -2.86 -9.36
CA ASP A 79 6.94 -2.10 -10.54
C ASP A 79 8.35 -2.42 -11.04
N ARG A 80 9.11 -3.37 -10.48
CA ARG A 80 10.40 -3.80 -11.06
C ARG A 80 10.31 -4.17 -12.55
N TRP A 81 9.09 -4.46 -13.05
CA TRP A 81 8.79 -4.69 -14.46
C TRP A 81 8.29 -3.46 -15.26
N LEU A 82 7.76 -2.42 -14.63
CA LEU A 82 7.13 -1.25 -15.28
C LEU A 82 7.85 0.10 -14.98
N THR A 83 8.63 0.21 -13.89
CA THR A 83 9.37 1.44 -13.53
C THR A 83 10.54 1.73 -14.45
N THR A 84 11.10 0.74 -15.14
CA THR A 84 12.04 1.02 -16.23
C THR A 84 11.40 1.82 -17.36
N ARG A 85 10.04 1.90 -17.40
CA ARG A 85 9.26 2.48 -18.49
C ARG A 85 9.74 1.96 -19.85
N THR A 86 10.33 0.77 -19.94
CA THR A 86 10.89 0.27 -21.20
C THR A 86 10.07 -0.93 -21.66
N CYS A 87 9.82 -0.99 -22.96
CA CYS A 87 9.15 -2.12 -23.57
C CYS A 87 10.05 -3.37 -23.45
N PRO A 88 9.57 -4.50 -22.90
CA PRO A 88 10.40 -5.69 -22.69
C PRO A 88 10.89 -6.33 -23.98
N ARG A 89 10.26 -6.02 -25.13
CA ARG A 89 10.68 -6.52 -26.44
C ARG A 89 11.66 -5.60 -27.15
N CYS A 90 11.47 -4.29 -26.98
CA CYS A 90 12.05 -3.30 -27.90
C CYS A 90 13.01 -2.35 -27.14
N ASN A 91 13.03 -2.43 -25.80
CA ASN A 91 13.82 -1.64 -24.86
C ASN A 91 13.67 -0.11 -25.01
N VAL A 92 12.64 0.34 -25.70
CA VAL A 92 12.29 1.76 -25.90
C VAL A 92 11.36 2.23 -24.78
N LYS A 93 11.43 3.52 -24.43
CA LYS A 93 10.52 4.13 -23.46
C LYS A 93 9.05 4.00 -23.89
N LEU A 94 8.21 3.63 -22.94
CA LEU A 94 6.75 3.52 -23.05
C LEU A 94 6.13 4.92 -22.93
N GLU A 95 5.21 5.23 -23.83
CA GLU A 95 4.43 6.47 -23.80
C GLU A 95 3.16 6.29 -22.97
N SER A 96 2.84 7.28 -22.15
CA SER A 96 1.60 7.32 -21.36
C SER A 96 0.44 7.70 -22.27
N VAL A 97 -0.52 6.80 -22.47
CA VAL A 97 -1.70 7.04 -23.33
C VAL A 97 -2.90 7.52 -22.52
N GLY A 98 -2.91 7.27 -21.21
CA GLY A 98 -3.96 7.76 -20.33
C GLY A 98 -4.00 7.04 -18.99
N GLY A 99 -4.70 7.66 -18.04
CA GLY A 99 -5.05 7.06 -16.75
C GLY A 99 -6.56 6.91 -16.65
N GLY A 100 -7.03 5.78 -16.12
CA GLY A 100 -8.44 5.53 -15.85
C GLY A 100 -8.63 4.92 -14.46
N PHE A 101 -9.88 4.95 -13.99
CA PHE A 101 -10.28 4.15 -12.84
C PHE A 101 -10.92 2.87 -13.36
N VAL A 102 -10.43 1.72 -12.91
CA VAL A 102 -11.13 0.46 -13.13
C VAL A 102 -11.94 0.17 -11.88
N ASP A 103 -13.25 0.04 -12.07
CA ASP A 103 -14.17 -0.47 -11.06
C ASP A 103 -13.87 -1.94 -10.84
N GLY A 104 -13.29 -2.25 -9.68
CA GLY A 104 -13.19 -3.61 -9.17
C GLY A 104 -14.32 -3.85 -8.17
N THR A 105 -14.87 -5.05 -8.11
CA THR A 105 -15.67 -5.50 -6.95
C THR A 105 -14.85 -6.38 -6.01
N THR A 106 -13.68 -6.85 -6.47
CA THR A 106 -12.79 -7.75 -5.74
C THR A 106 -11.40 -7.14 -5.58
N PRO A 107 -10.84 -7.08 -4.36
CA PRO A 107 -9.49 -6.59 -4.14
C PRO A 107 -8.49 -7.48 -4.88
N THR A 108 -7.48 -6.87 -5.49
CA THR A 108 -6.42 -7.64 -6.16
C THR A 108 -5.57 -8.38 -5.12
N LYS A 109 -4.87 -9.45 -5.54
CA LYS A 109 -3.96 -10.20 -4.64
C LYS A 109 -2.90 -9.28 -3.99
N GLN A 110 -2.47 -8.24 -4.71
CA GLN A 110 -1.51 -7.25 -4.24
C GLN A 110 -2.11 -6.33 -3.17
N GLU A 111 -3.35 -5.88 -3.37
CA GLU A 111 -4.12 -5.12 -2.36
C GLU A 111 -4.32 -5.93 -1.07
N LEU A 112 -4.67 -7.21 -1.20
CA LEU A 112 -4.87 -8.09 -0.05
C LEU A 112 -3.56 -8.28 0.73
N LEU A 113 -2.45 -8.47 0.02
CA LEU A 113 -1.11 -8.56 0.63
C LEU A 113 -0.73 -7.25 1.34
N MET A 114 -1.04 -6.10 0.74
CA MET A 114 -0.82 -4.79 1.35
C MET A 114 -1.55 -4.67 2.69
N TYR A 115 -2.84 -5.01 2.71
CA TYR A 115 -3.64 -4.95 3.94
C TYR A 115 -3.12 -5.88 5.03
N LEU A 116 -2.72 -7.10 4.67
CA LEU A 116 -2.11 -8.05 5.60
C LEU A 116 -0.81 -7.52 6.21
N LEU A 117 0.05 -6.88 5.41
CA LEU A 117 1.30 -6.30 5.90
C LEU A 117 1.07 -5.11 6.84
N ILE A 118 0.12 -4.23 6.51
CA ILE A 118 -0.20 -3.06 7.34
C ILE A 118 -0.74 -3.49 8.71
N LEU A 119 -1.60 -4.51 8.73
CA LEU A 119 -2.15 -5.06 9.98
C LEU A 119 -1.13 -5.93 10.74
N GLY A 120 -0.21 -6.59 10.02
CA GLY A 120 0.81 -7.45 10.61
C GLY A 120 1.88 -6.70 11.41
N LEU A 121 2.26 -5.50 10.98
CA LEU A 121 3.26 -4.66 11.67
C LEU A 121 2.94 -4.37 13.15
N PRO A 122 1.75 -3.83 13.50
CA PRO A 122 1.41 -3.59 14.89
C PRO A 122 1.27 -4.89 15.71
N LEU A 123 0.84 -6.00 15.08
CA LEU A 123 0.75 -7.31 15.72
C LEU A 123 2.13 -7.88 16.07
N LEU A 124 3.11 -7.73 15.18
CA LEU A 124 4.51 -8.08 15.44
C LEU A 124 5.09 -7.22 16.57
N GLY A 125 4.80 -5.92 16.57
CA GLY A 125 5.16 -5.00 17.66
C GLY A 125 4.61 -5.45 19.01
N TRP A 126 3.33 -5.88 19.05
CA TRP A 126 2.70 -6.47 20.23
C TRP A 126 3.42 -7.74 20.70
N GLY A 127 3.72 -8.67 19.78
CA GLY A 127 4.46 -9.89 20.10
C GLY A 127 5.84 -9.60 20.71
N SER A 128 6.59 -8.66 20.12
CA SER A 128 7.90 -8.25 20.66
C SER A 128 7.81 -7.55 22.02
N ALA A 129 6.79 -6.71 22.23
CA ALA A 129 6.60 -6.02 23.50
C ALA A 129 6.21 -7.01 24.61
N TYR A 130 5.39 -8.01 24.30
CA TYR A 130 5.01 -9.07 25.24
C TYR A 130 6.22 -9.93 25.66
N LEU A 131 7.05 -10.34 24.70
CA LEU A 131 8.28 -11.10 24.93
C LEU A 131 9.31 -10.37 25.80
N LEU A 132 9.30 -9.04 25.83
CA LEU A 132 10.21 -8.25 26.66
C LEU A 132 9.70 -8.04 28.10
N THR A 133 8.43 -8.37 28.37
CA THR A 133 7.78 -8.17 29.68
C THR A 133 7.58 -9.46 30.50
N VAL A 134 7.91 -10.62 29.93
CA VAL A 134 7.89 -11.94 30.59
C VAL A 134 9.32 -12.38 30.84
#